data_AF-A0A5C7I5E7-F1
#
_entry.id   AF-A0A5C7I5E7-F1
#
_cell.length_a   1.000
_cell.length_b   1.000
_cell.length_c   1.000
_cell.angle_alpha   90.00
_cell.angle_beta   90.00
_cell.angle_gamma   90.00
#
_symmetry.space_group_name_H-M   'P 1'
#
loop_
_entity.id
_entity.type
_entity.pdbx_description
1 polymer ?
#
loop_
_entity_poly.entity_id
_entity_poly.type
_entity_poly.pdbx_seq_one_letter_code
_entity_poly.pdbx_strand_id
1 'polypeptide(L)'
;MNADEVAWLCASMTLKDREGPVRTLKSNLKEAGLQRLANSLVGKVLSPKIVHRDSFHAVMKKIWQTREGVEIDPVDGNIFTFQFGNMEDKKRIISGGPWSFNDALIVMEEPRGMGDVQHMKFNKSEFWVQIHNAPLICMSEEIRRFLGSMIGKVVDFDGGDSGSDMTNFLRVRVLLEINKPLRRCLRVDVLWDGVELVMLIKYEWLLDFCFRCGLLRHTIKDCTDKPKNLGTTKEDLLFGF
;
A
#
# COMPACT_ATOMS: atom_id res chain seq x y z
N MET A 1 -27.65 -23.96 -49.89
CA MET A 1 -27.29 -23.45 -48.54
C MET A 1 -27.77 -22.04 -48.43
N ASN A 2 -28.80 -21.82 -47.61
CA ASN A 2 -29.29 -20.49 -47.25
C ASN A 2 -28.27 -19.81 -46.31
N ALA A 3 -28.10 -18.49 -46.39
CA ALA A 3 -27.30 -17.71 -45.45
C ALA A 3 -27.74 -17.95 -43.99
N ASP A 4 -29.02 -18.20 -43.73
CA ASP A 4 -29.52 -18.53 -42.40
C ASP A 4 -29.06 -19.92 -41.91
N GLU A 5 -28.92 -20.90 -42.81
CA GLU A 5 -28.36 -22.23 -42.46
C GLU A 5 -26.88 -22.13 -42.13
N VAL A 6 -26.14 -21.28 -42.85
CA VAL A 6 -24.71 -21.02 -42.58
C VAL A 6 -24.53 -20.28 -41.26
N ALA A 7 -25.37 -19.27 -40.98
CA ALA A 7 -25.35 -18.54 -39.72
C ALA A 7 -25.68 -19.44 -38.52
N TRP A 8 -26.64 -20.37 -38.68
CA TRP A 8 -26.96 -21.36 -37.65
C TRP A 8 -25.82 -22.36 -37.42
N LEU A 9 -25.20 -22.88 -38.49
CA LEU A 9 -24.03 -23.75 -38.39
C LEU A 9 -22.85 -23.05 -37.71
N CYS A 10 -22.54 -21.80 -38.07
CA CYS A 10 -21.49 -21.02 -37.43
C CYS A 10 -21.79 -20.68 -35.96
N ALA A 11 -23.06 -20.47 -35.59
CA ALA A 11 -23.47 -20.27 -34.20
C ALA A 11 -23.41 -21.56 -33.37
N SER A 12 -23.61 -22.73 -34.00
CA SER A 12 -23.52 -24.05 -33.36
C SER A 12 -22.09 -24.57 -33.22
N MET A 13 -21.14 -24.01 -33.97
CA MET A 13 -19.70 -24.34 -33.90
C MET A 13 -18.98 -23.57 -32.77
N THR A 14 -19.47 -23.69 -31.54
CA THR A 14 -18.61 -23.36 -30.39
C THR A 14 -17.65 -24.52 -30.15
N LEU A 15 -16.34 -24.26 -30.28
CA LEU A 15 -15.21 -25.19 -30.07
C LEU A 15 -15.07 -25.73 -28.62
N LYS A 16 -16.19 -26.04 -27.94
CA LYS A 16 -16.23 -26.43 -26.53
C LYS A 16 -16.40 -27.92 -26.29
N ASP A 17 -16.54 -28.73 -27.34
CA ASP A 17 -16.76 -30.18 -27.20
C ASP A 17 -15.62 -30.90 -26.44
N ARG A 18 -14.39 -30.35 -26.50
CA ARG A 18 -13.24 -30.84 -25.70
C ARG A 18 -13.13 -30.21 -24.31
N GLU A 19 -13.87 -29.15 -24.01
CA GLU A 19 -13.81 -28.43 -22.73
C GLU A 19 -14.61 -29.15 -21.62
N GLY A 20 -15.53 -30.03 -21.99
CA GLY A 20 -16.33 -30.82 -21.06
C GLY A 20 -17.35 -29.98 -20.26
N PRO A 21 -18.20 -30.63 -19.43
CA PRO A 21 -19.17 -29.90 -18.62
C PRO A 21 -18.48 -29.11 -17.52
N VAL A 22 -19.06 -27.96 -17.15
CA VAL A 22 -18.65 -27.21 -15.96
C VAL A 22 -18.74 -28.14 -14.75
N ARG A 23 -17.63 -28.32 -14.04
CA ARG A 23 -17.56 -29.12 -12.82
C ARG A 23 -17.56 -28.21 -11.60
N THR A 24 -18.45 -28.50 -10.65
CA THR A 24 -18.46 -27.82 -9.36
C THR A 24 -17.33 -28.34 -8.49
N LEU A 25 -16.49 -27.44 -7.99
CA LEU A 25 -15.44 -27.78 -7.04
C LEU A 25 -16.08 -28.31 -5.75
N LYS A 26 -15.61 -29.45 -5.23
CA LYS A 26 -16.09 -30.03 -3.97
C LYS A 26 -15.90 -29.02 -2.82
N SER A 27 -16.83 -29.00 -1.85
CA SER A 27 -16.84 -28.04 -0.74
C SER A 27 -15.52 -28.02 0.03
N ASN A 28 -14.99 -29.19 0.39
CA ASN A 28 -13.72 -29.33 1.10
C ASN A 28 -12.53 -28.75 0.33
N LEU A 29 -12.50 -28.90 -1.00
CA LEU A 29 -11.44 -28.33 -1.84
C LEU A 29 -11.56 -26.80 -1.94
N LYS A 30 -12.79 -26.29 -2.01
CA LYS A 30 -13.07 -24.85 -1.98
C LYS A 30 -12.64 -24.24 -0.66
N GLU A 31 -13.00 -24.85 0.46
CA GLU A 31 -12.63 -24.41 1.82
C GLU A 31 -11.11 -24.40 2.02
N ALA A 32 -10.41 -25.45 1.59
CA ALA A 32 -8.95 -25.49 1.62
C ALA A 32 -8.33 -24.34 0.82
N GLY A 33 -8.87 -24.04 -0.36
CA GLY A 33 -8.45 -22.89 -1.18
C GLY A 33 -8.69 -21.54 -0.51
N LEU A 34 -9.85 -21.36 0.13
CA LEU A 34 -10.19 -20.14 0.86
C LEU A 34 -9.30 -19.95 2.09
N GLN A 35 -9.00 -21.02 2.83
CA GLN A 35 -8.11 -20.98 3.98
C GLN A 35 -6.68 -20.61 3.56
N ARG A 36 -6.19 -21.19 2.46
CA ARG A 36 -4.90 -20.82 1.87
C ARG A 36 -4.90 -19.33 1.50
N LEU A 37 -5.96 -18.84 0.85
CA LEU A 37 -6.07 -17.43 0.49
C LEU A 37 -6.11 -16.49 1.71
N ALA A 38 -6.82 -16.88 2.78
CA ALA A 38 -6.92 -16.10 4.01
C ALA A 38 -5.53 -15.89 4.67
N ASN A 39 -4.62 -16.86 4.53
CA ASN A 39 -3.24 -16.79 5.01
C ASN A 39 -2.27 -16.19 3.98
N SER A 40 -2.77 -15.53 2.92
CA SER A 40 -1.94 -14.96 1.87
C SER A 40 -2.00 -13.43 1.80
N LEU A 41 -0.93 -12.84 1.26
CA LEU A 41 -0.85 -11.46 0.81
C LEU A 41 -0.30 -11.43 -0.62
N VAL A 42 -0.59 -10.35 -1.33
CA VAL A 42 0.04 -10.07 -2.62
C VAL A 42 0.75 -8.73 -2.51
N GLY A 43 2.04 -8.70 -2.87
CA GLY A 43 2.85 -7.49 -2.84
C GLY A 43 3.35 -7.10 -4.21
N LYS A 44 3.35 -5.80 -4.49
CA LYS A 44 4.00 -5.21 -5.66
C LYS A 44 5.15 -4.31 -5.23
N VAL A 45 6.35 -4.58 -5.73
CA VAL A 45 7.50 -3.68 -5.58
C VAL A 45 7.36 -2.53 -6.57
N LEU A 46 7.28 -1.29 -6.08
CA LEU A 46 7.15 -0.08 -6.89
C LEU A 46 8.50 0.33 -7.50
N SER A 47 9.05 -0.52 -8.37
CA SER A 47 10.28 -0.26 -9.10
C SER A 47 10.02 -0.35 -10.62
N PRO A 48 10.62 0.54 -11.43
CA PRO A 48 10.58 0.41 -12.89
C PRO A 48 11.44 -0.76 -13.40
N LYS A 49 12.40 -1.24 -12.59
CA LYS A 49 13.28 -2.35 -12.93
C LYS A 49 12.74 -3.65 -12.34
N ILE A 50 12.83 -4.75 -13.09
CA ILE A 50 12.51 -6.08 -12.58
C ILE A 50 13.48 -6.42 -11.44
N VAL A 51 12.93 -6.82 -10.29
CA VAL A 51 13.74 -7.19 -9.12
C VAL A 51 14.30 -8.61 -9.26
N HIS A 52 15.52 -8.82 -8.79
CA HIS A 52 16.12 -10.16 -8.76
C HIS A 52 15.42 -11.03 -7.71
N ARG A 53 14.78 -12.11 -8.16
CA ARG A 53 13.85 -12.92 -7.34
C ARG A 53 14.51 -13.54 -6.12
N ASP A 54 15.68 -14.16 -6.30
CA ASP A 54 16.36 -14.84 -5.19
C ASP A 54 16.82 -13.85 -4.12
N SER A 55 17.26 -12.65 -4.55
CA SER A 55 17.65 -11.58 -3.65
C SER A 55 16.45 -11.03 -2.89
N PHE A 56 15.33 -10.80 -3.58
CA PHE A 56 14.07 -10.39 -2.96
C PHE A 56 13.62 -11.41 -1.91
N HIS A 57 13.56 -12.68 -2.29
CA HIS A 57 13.17 -13.78 -1.42
C HIS A 57 14.08 -13.88 -0.18
N ALA A 58 15.41 -13.85 -0.36
CA ALA A 58 16.37 -13.94 0.74
C ALA A 58 16.25 -12.76 1.72
N VAL A 59 16.16 -11.52 1.21
CA VAL A 59 16.03 -10.32 2.04
C VAL A 59 14.72 -10.34 2.81
N MET A 60 13.59 -10.67 2.16
CA MET A 60 12.30 -10.65 2.82
C MET A 60 12.17 -11.71 3.91
N LYS A 61 12.65 -12.94 3.68
CA LYS A 61 12.71 -13.96 4.72
C LYS A 61 13.58 -13.52 5.91
N LYS A 62 14.72 -12.90 5.65
CA LYS A 62 15.64 -12.43 6.69
C LYS A 62 15.04 -11.31 7.56
N ILE A 63 14.31 -10.38 6.94
CA ILE A 63 13.71 -9.24 7.62
C ILE A 63 12.43 -9.64 8.36
N TRP A 64 11.57 -10.44 7.74
CA TRP A 64 10.25 -10.76 8.31
C TRP A 64 10.31 -11.78 9.45
N GLN A 65 11.30 -12.69 9.45
CA GLN A 65 11.55 -13.65 10.54
C GLN A 65 10.25 -14.33 11.03
N THR A 66 9.45 -14.83 10.09
CA THR A 66 8.20 -15.54 10.37
C THR A 66 8.46 -16.83 11.13
N ARG A 67 7.59 -17.15 12.11
CA ARG A 67 7.72 -18.32 12.98
C ARG A 67 7.56 -19.64 12.21
N GLU A 68 6.57 -19.71 11.32
CA GLU A 68 6.27 -20.90 10.51
C GLU A 68 6.73 -20.78 9.05
N GLY A 69 7.55 -19.77 8.75
CA GLY A 69 7.98 -19.48 7.40
C GLY A 69 6.93 -18.75 6.55
N VAL A 70 7.40 -18.34 5.38
CA VAL A 70 6.60 -17.73 4.31
C VAL A 70 7.09 -18.27 2.98
N GLU A 71 6.17 -18.73 2.12
CA GLU A 71 6.47 -19.04 0.73
C GLU A 71 6.29 -17.77 -0.10
N ILE A 72 7.25 -17.47 -0.97
CA ILE A 72 7.23 -16.27 -1.79
C ILE A 72 7.35 -16.69 -3.25
N ASP A 73 6.27 -16.52 -4.01
CA ASP A 73 6.19 -16.91 -5.41
C ASP A 73 6.01 -15.68 -6.31
N PRO A 74 6.74 -15.59 -7.44
CA PRO A 74 6.53 -14.54 -8.42
C PRO A 74 5.21 -14.79 -9.18
N VAL A 75 4.45 -13.73 -9.42
CA VAL A 75 3.23 -13.79 -10.26
C VAL A 75 3.46 -13.14 -11.61
N ASP A 76 3.74 -11.83 -11.61
CA ASP A 76 3.96 -11.06 -12.83
C ASP A 76 4.85 -9.84 -12.55
N GLY A 77 5.88 -9.65 -13.37
CA GLY A 77 6.87 -8.58 -13.19
C GLY A 77 7.41 -8.49 -11.76
N ASN A 78 7.04 -7.42 -11.06
CA ASN A 78 7.40 -7.12 -9.67
C ASN A 78 6.29 -7.46 -8.65
N ILE A 79 5.35 -8.33 -9.01
CA ILE A 79 4.25 -8.81 -8.16
C ILE A 79 4.60 -10.20 -7.62
N PHE A 80 4.43 -10.36 -6.31
CA PHE A 80 4.73 -11.58 -5.57
C PHE A 80 3.56 -11.96 -4.66
N THR A 81 3.31 -13.25 -4.51
CA THR A 81 2.42 -13.78 -3.47
C THR A 81 3.24 -14.20 -2.27
N PHE A 82 2.72 -13.91 -1.07
CA PHE A 82 3.28 -14.33 0.20
C PHE A 82 2.30 -15.25 0.89
N GLN A 83 2.67 -16.51 1.05
CA GLN A 83 1.87 -17.53 1.70
C GLN A 83 2.43 -17.78 3.10
N PHE A 84 1.72 -17.34 4.15
CA PHE A 84 2.18 -17.48 5.53
C PHE A 84 1.74 -18.82 6.12
N GLY A 85 2.59 -19.43 6.95
CA GLY A 85 2.22 -20.63 7.71
C GLY A 85 1.08 -20.37 8.70
N ASN A 86 1.09 -19.20 9.34
CA ASN A 86 0.09 -18.79 10.31
C ASN A 86 -0.43 -17.35 10.09
N MET A 87 -1.62 -17.08 10.63
CA MET A 87 -2.29 -15.79 10.52
C MET A 87 -1.62 -14.68 11.35
N GLU A 88 -0.94 -15.04 12.45
CA GLU A 88 -0.28 -14.06 13.33
C GLU A 88 0.89 -13.37 12.63
N ASP A 89 1.72 -14.14 11.92
CA ASP A 89 2.81 -13.63 11.10
C ASP A 89 2.26 -12.77 9.97
N LYS A 90 1.21 -13.21 9.26
CA LYS A 90 0.55 -12.39 8.24
C LYS A 90 0.13 -11.04 8.80
N LYS A 91 -0.59 -11.03 9.93
CA LYS A 91 -1.05 -9.81 10.62
C LYS A 91 0.11 -8.94 11.06
N ARG A 92 1.15 -9.52 11.65
CA ARG A 92 2.35 -8.78 12.06
C ARG A 92 3.07 -8.15 10.88
N ILE A 93 3.18 -8.85 9.75
CA ILE A 93 3.86 -8.31 8.56
C ILE A 93 3.02 -7.22 7.90
N ILE A 94 1.72 -7.41 7.67
CA ILE A 94 0.90 -6.33 7.08
C ILE A 94 0.85 -5.09 8.00
N SER A 95 0.70 -5.30 9.31
CA SER A 95 0.72 -4.22 10.30
C SER A 95 2.12 -3.67 10.59
N GLY A 96 3.20 -4.37 10.23
CA GLY A 96 4.57 -3.91 10.45
C GLY A 96 5.09 -2.93 9.38
N GLY A 97 4.33 -2.74 8.29
CA GLY A 97 4.73 -1.89 7.18
C GLY A 97 4.77 -0.38 7.50
N PRO A 98 5.22 0.44 6.53
CA PRO A 98 5.52 0.08 5.14
C PRO A 98 6.80 -0.76 5.00
N TRP A 99 6.87 -1.61 3.99
CA TRP A 99 8.07 -2.39 3.66
C TRP A 99 8.70 -1.90 2.37
N SER A 100 10.00 -2.10 2.23
CA SER A 100 10.76 -1.70 1.05
C SER A 100 11.75 -2.78 0.62
N PHE A 101 12.07 -2.79 -0.67
CA PHE A 101 13.17 -3.58 -1.22
C PHE A 101 13.98 -2.71 -2.18
N ASN A 102 15.28 -2.56 -1.92
CA ASN A 102 16.16 -1.64 -2.64
C ASN A 102 15.54 -0.22 -2.75
N ASP A 103 15.13 0.32 -1.60
CA ASP A 103 14.47 1.62 -1.43
C ASP A 103 13.10 1.79 -2.12
N ALA A 104 12.66 0.82 -2.92
CA ALA A 104 11.35 0.80 -3.53
C ALA A 104 10.28 0.25 -2.57
N LEU A 105 9.20 1.01 -2.39
CA LEU A 105 8.06 0.62 -1.56
C LEU A 105 7.42 -0.69 -2.07
N ILE A 106 7.07 -1.57 -1.13
CA ILE A 106 6.27 -2.77 -1.38
C ILE A 106 4.83 -2.46 -0.98
N VAL A 107 3.94 -2.41 -1.95
CA VAL A 107 2.51 -2.22 -1.71
C VAL A 107 1.86 -3.59 -1.57
N MET A 108 1.29 -3.88 -0.40
CA MET A 108 0.63 -5.15 -0.10
C MET A 108 -0.88 -4.99 -0.10
N GLU A 109 -1.57 -6.00 -0.64
CA GLU A 109 -3.02 -6.11 -0.60
C GLU A 109 -3.43 -7.54 -0.21
N GLU A 110 -4.60 -7.66 0.42
CA GLU A 110 -5.21 -8.96 0.72
C GLU A 110 -6.04 -9.44 -0.48
N PRO A 111 -5.73 -10.61 -1.07
CA PRO A 111 -6.46 -11.11 -2.23
C PRO A 111 -7.88 -11.57 -1.86
N ARG A 112 -8.86 -11.20 -2.69
CA ARG A 112 -10.28 -11.55 -2.54
C ARG A 112 -10.72 -12.50 -3.67
N GLY A 113 -10.60 -13.81 -3.44
CA GLY A 113 -11.12 -14.84 -4.33
C GLY A 113 -10.39 -15.02 -5.67
N MET A 114 -11.03 -15.78 -6.58
CA MET A 114 -10.46 -16.23 -7.85
C MET A 114 -10.21 -15.06 -8.82
N GLY A 115 -8.95 -14.90 -9.26
CA GLY A 115 -8.56 -13.99 -10.35
C GLY A 115 -8.14 -12.58 -9.93
N ASP A 116 -8.03 -12.32 -8.63
CA ASP A 116 -7.88 -10.95 -8.12
C ASP A 116 -6.51 -10.34 -8.46
N VAL A 117 -5.43 -11.13 -8.46
CA VAL A 117 -4.05 -10.60 -8.55
C VAL A 117 -3.81 -9.67 -9.74
N GLN A 118 -4.36 -9.98 -10.91
CA GLN A 118 -4.22 -9.15 -12.12
C GLN A 118 -5.03 -7.84 -12.06
N HIS A 119 -6.08 -7.80 -11.24
CA HIS A 119 -6.97 -6.64 -11.06
C HIS A 119 -6.66 -5.81 -9.81
N MET A 120 -5.75 -6.30 -8.96
CA MET A 120 -5.26 -5.58 -7.79
C MET A 120 -4.59 -4.27 -8.20
N LYS A 121 -4.96 -3.20 -7.51
CA LYS A 121 -4.58 -1.84 -7.93
C LYS A 121 -3.21 -1.45 -7.42
N PHE A 122 -2.80 -1.99 -6.27
CA PHE A 122 -1.58 -1.65 -5.57
C PHE A 122 -1.40 -0.13 -5.44
N ASN A 123 -2.49 0.57 -5.10
CA ASN A 123 -2.53 2.03 -5.14
C ASN A 123 -2.66 2.69 -3.76
N LYS A 124 -2.65 1.89 -2.69
CA LYS A 124 -2.74 2.38 -1.32
C LYS A 124 -1.72 1.70 -0.43
N SER A 125 -1.16 2.44 0.52
CA SER A 125 -0.22 1.90 1.49
C SER A 125 -0.37 2.63 2.82
N GLU A 126 -0.16 1.92 3.92
CA GLU A 126 -0.26 2.47 5.26
C GLU A 126 1.08 2.99 5.74
N PHE A 127 1.05 4.16 6.39
CA PHE A 127 2.23 4.79 6.98
C PHE A 127 1.91 5.23 8.40
N TRP A 128 2.89 5.06 9.27
CA TRP A 128 2.95 5.83 10.51
C TRP A 128 3.39 7.25 10.20
N VAL A 129 2.66 8.21 10.77
CA VAL A 129 2.84 9.63 10.52
C VAL A 129 2.89 10.37 11.83
N GLN A 130 3.92 11.18 11.98
CA GLN A 130 4.12 12.06 13.12
C GLN A 130 3.64 13.47 12.76
N ILE A 131 2.82 14.06 13.62
CA ILE A 131 2.32 15.43 13.53
C ILE A 131 2.98 16.22 14.65
N HIS A 132 3.94 17.05 14.28
CA HIS A 132 4.76 17.87 15.17
C HIS A 132 4.14 19.26 15.35
N ASN A 133 4.52 19.93 16.45
CA ASN A 133 4.00 21.25 16.84
C ASN A 133 2.49 21.27 17.09
N ALA A 134 1.89 20.12 17.42
CA ALA A 134 0.50 20.03 17.83
C ALA A 134 0.36 20.56 19.28
N PRO A 135 -0.51 21.55 19.55
CA PRO A 135 -0.74 22.04 20.90
C PRO A 135 -1.42 20.97 21.75
N LEU A 136 -1.31 21.11 23.08
CA LEU A 136 -1.89 20.14 24.02
C LEU A 136 -3.40 19.93 23.85
N ILE A 137 -4.14 20.96 23.42
CA ILE A 137 -5.58 20.82 23.14
C ILE A 137 -5.86 19.78 22.05
N CYS A 138 -4.90 19.50 21.15
CA CYS A 138 -5.03 18.52 20.08
C CYS A 138 -4.75 17.08 20.51
N MET A 139 -4.49 16.83 21.79
CA MET A 139 -4.14 15.50 22.30
C MET A 139 -5.33 14.56 22.45
N SER A 140 -6.58 15.07 22.40
CA SER A 140 -7.79 14.24 22.43
C SER A 140 -7.85 13.28 21.24
N GLU A 141 -8.49 12.13 21.42
CA GLU A 141 -8.61 11.13 20.34
C GLU A 141 -9.39 11.68 19.14
N GLU A 142 -10.46 12.45 19.39
CA GLU A 142 -11.29 13.05 18.36
C GLU A 142 -10.50 14.03 17.49
N ILE A 143 -9.69 14.89 18.12
CA ILE A 143 -8.86 15.86 17.39
C ILE A 143 -7.73 15.14 16.66
N ARG A 144 -7.09 14.15 17.28
CA ARG A 144 -6.07 13.32 16.61
C ARG A 144 -6.63 12.61 15.40
N ARG A 145 -7.86 12.09 15.49
CA ARG A 145 -8.59 11.46 14.37
C ARG A 145 -8.90 12.46 13.28
N PHE A 146 -9.37 13.65 13.65
CA PHE A 146 -9.60 14.74 12.71
C PHE A 146 -8.32 15.13 11.97
N LEU A 147 -7.23 15.41 12.68
CA LEU A 147 -5.93 15.76 12.10
C LEU A 147 -5.40 14.64 11.20
N GLY A 148 -5.48 13.38 11.65
CA GLY A 148 -5.10 12.21 10.84
C GLY A 148 -5.94 12.10 9.56
N SER A 149 -7.24 12.37 9.63
CA SER A 149 -8.16 12.32 8.48
C SER A 149 -7.81 13.35 7.40
N MET A 150 -7.19 14.47 7.78
CA MET A 150 -6.68 15.45 6.82
C MET A 150 -5.53 14.86 5.98
N ILE A 151 -4.76 13.90 6.52
CA ILE A 151 -3.61 13.26 5.86
C ILE A 151 -4.05 12.10 4.97
N GLY A 152 -4.89 11.21 5.52
CA GLY A 152 -5.38 10.01 4.83
C GLY A 152 -6.47 9.31 5.63
N LYS A 153 -6.89 8.11 5.20
CA LYS A 153 -7.86 7.34 5.99
C LYS A 153 -7.15 6.83 7.24
N VAL A 154 -7.58 7.27 8.41
CA VAL A 154 -7.05 6.79 9.70
C VAL A 154 -7.31 5.30 9.86
N VAL A 155 -6.25 4.56 10.18
CA VAL A 155 -6.27 3.11 10.42
C VAL A 155 -6.11 2.82 11.90
N ASP A 156 -5.16 3.50 12.55
CA ASP A 156 -4.77 3.24 13.92
C ASP A 156 -4.15 4.49 14.56
N PHE A 157 -4.03 4.49 15.88
CA PHE A 157 -3.28 5.49 16.64
C PHE A 157 -2.22 4.80 17.48
N ASP A 158 -1.23 5.56 17.93
CA ASP A 158 -0.35 5.02 18.96
C ASP A 158 -1.14 4.82 20.26
N GLY A 159 -1.41 3.55 20.59
CA GLY A 159 -2.07 3.10 21.80
C GLY A 159 -1.07 3.05 22.95
N GLY A 160 -0.59 4.22 23.37
CA GLY A 160 0.29 4.32 24.52
C GLY A 160 -0.46 4.00 25.82
N ASP A 161 -0.43 2.75 26.25
CA ASP A 161 -0.65 2.33 27.65
C ASP A 161 0.66 2.45 28.46
N SER A 162 1.48 3.45 28.13
CA SER A 162 2.59 3.89 28.95
C SER A 162 2.19 5.21 29.60
N GLY A 163 1.80 5.12 30.87
CA GLY A 163 1.90 6.27 31.74
C GLY A 163 3.29 6.90 31.59
N SER A 164 3.33 8.21 31.47
CA SER A 164 4.53 9.04 31.40
C SER A 164 5.46 8.79 30.20
N ASP A 165 5.17 9.38 29.04
CA ASP A 165 6.23 10.02 28.24
C ASP A 165 5.68 11.12 27.33
N MET A 166 6.16 12.33 27.56
CA MET A 166 5.87 13.55 26.83
C MET A 166 6.40 13.42 25.38
N THR A 167 5.67 12.71 24.52
CA THR A 167 5.99 12.67 23.09
C THR A 167 5.65 14.02 22.47
N ASN A 168 6.65 14.70 21.89
CA ASN A 168 6.53 16.03 21.27
C ASN A 168 5.69 16.07 19.98
N PHE A 169 4.99 14.98 19.64
CA PHE A 169 4.21 14.83 18.42
C PHE A 169 3.06 13.84 18.59
N LEU A 170 2.00 14.03 17.81
CA LEU A 170 0.95 13.03 17.66
C LEU A 170 1.39 11.98 16.65
N ARG A 171 1.18 10.70 16.94
CA ARG A 171 1.49 9.61 16.01
C ARG A 171 0.21 8.91 15.58
N VAL A 172 -0.02 8.87 14.28
CA VAL A 172 -1.22 8.30 13.67
C VAL A 172 -0.82 7.40 12.50
N ARG A 173 -1.53 6.28 12.35
CA ARG A 173 -1.39 5.42 11.18
C ARG A 173 -2.48 5.75 10.18
N VAL A 174 -2.08 6.04 8.95
CA VAL A 174 -3.00 6.42 7.88
C VAL A 174 -2.76 5.60 6.62
N LEU A 175 -3.85 5.23 5.96
CA LEU A 175 -3.85 4.65 4.62
C LEU A 175 -3.82 5.80 3.60
N LEU A 176 -2.75 5.85 2.82
CA LEU A 176 -2.49 6.85 1.79
C LEU A 176 -2.73 6.28 0.40
N GLU A 177 -3.18 7.11 -0.52
CA GLU A 177 -3.16 6.79 -1.96
C GLU A 177 -1.80 7.17 -2.55
N ILE A 178 -1.06 6.21 -3.09
CA ILE A 178 0.32 6.43 -3.58
C ILE A 178 0.40 7.32 -4.83
N ASN A 179 -0.74 7.50 -5.52
CA ASN A 179 -0.89 8.32 -6.72
C ASN A 179 -1.18 9.79 -6.39
N LYS A 180 -1.25 10.15 -5.10
CA LYS A 180 -1.46 11.53 -4.65
C LYS A 180 -0.18 12.05 -4.00
N PRO A 181 0.16 13.33 -4.19
CA PRO A 181 1.27 13.94 -3.48
C PRO A 181 1.12 13.83 -1.96
N LEU A 182 2.21 13.53 -1.27
CA LEU A 182 2.26 13.54 0.19
C LEU A 182 1.99 14.94 0.75
N ARG A 183 1.35 15.00 1.92
CA ARG A 183 1.14 16.25 2.65
C ARG A 183 2.34 16.55 3.55
N ARG A 184 2.70 17.83 3.66
CA ARG A 184 3.90 18.28 4.40
C ARG A 184 3.57 18.94 5.73
N CYS A 185 2.41 19.57 5.79
CA CYS A 185 1.90 20.21 7.00
C CYS A 185 0.37 20.15 7.03
N LEU A 186 -0.16 20.34 8.23
CA LEU A 186 -1.56 20.66 8.46
C LEU A 186 -1.65 22.15 8.80
N ARG A 187 -2.69 22.81 8.29
CA ARG A 187 -3.03 24.19 8.57
C ARG A 187 -4.41 24.19 9.19
N VAL A 188 -4.51 24.56 10.46
CA VAL A 188 -5.73 24.43 11.26
C VAL A 188 -5.90 25.65 12.13
N ASP A 189 -7.09 26.26 12.10
CA ASP A 189 -7.53 27.19 13.13
C ASP A 189 -8.09 26.36 14.29
N VAL A 190 -7.30 26.20 15.35
CA VAL A 190 -7.63 25.32 16.48
C VAL A 190 -8.55 26.02 17.49
N LEU A 191 -8.42 27.34 17.63
CA LEU A 191 -9.11 28.13 18.64
C LEU A 191 -10.33 28.89 18.09
N TRP A 192 -10.59 28.78 16.78
CA TRP A 192 -11.68 29.47 16.09
C TRP A 192 -11.57 31.00 16.19
N ASP A 193 -10.34 31.49 16.36
CA ASP A 193 -10.00 32.91 16.48
C ASP A 193 -9.45 33.50 15.17
N GLY A 194 -9.43 32.69 14.10
CA GLY A 194 -8.88 33.04 12.80
C GLY A 194 -7.36 32.89 12.71
N VAL A 195 -6.68 32.44 13.78
CA VAL A 195 -5.23 32.25 13.79
C VAL A 195 -4.88 30.86 13.27
N GLU A 196 -4.18 30.84 12.14
CA GLU A 196 -3.72 29.60 11.54
C GLU A 196 -2.53 29.01 12.30
N LEU A 197 -2.68 27.76 12.72
CA LEU A 197 -1.57 26.96 13.23
C LEU A 197 -1.05 26.00 12.17
N VAL A 198 0.27 25.98 12.00
CA VAL A 198 0.97 25.06 11.09
C VAL A 198 1.60 23.91 11.87
N MET A 199 1.11 22.70 11.66
CA MET A 199 1.68 21.46 12.22
C MET A 199 2.49 20.74 11.15
N LEU A 200 3.73 20.35 11.47
CA LEU A 200 4.63 19.70 10.51
C LEU A 200 4.40 18.19 10.48
N ILE A 201 4.43 17.61 9.29
CA ILE A 201 4.21 16.17 9.09
C ILE A 201 5.53 15.48 8.79
N LYS A 202 5.79 14.36 9.47
CA LYS A 202 6.89 13.45 9.16
C LYS A 202 6.37 12.03 8.97
N TYR A 203 6.61 11.46 7.80
CA TYR A 203 6.30 10.05 7.51
C TYR A 203 7.43 9.16 8.03
N GLU A 204 7.08 8.09 8.75
CA GLU A 204 8.05 7.09 9.20
C GLU A 204 8.33 6.08 8.09
N TRP A 205 9.59 5.65 7.97
CA TRP A 205 10.04 4.65 6.98
C TRP A 205 9.74 5.02 5.52
N LEU A 206 9.58 6.32 5.24
CA LEU A 206 9.49 6.86 3.90
C LEU A 206 10.90 6.95 3.30
N LEU A 207 11.24 6.04 2.38
CA LEU A 207 12.56 6.00 1.74
C LEU A 207 12.58 6.81 0.44
N ASP A 208 12.04 6.25 -0.65
CA ASP A 208 12.17 6.85 -1.98
C ASP A 208 10.84 7.39 -2.51
N PHE A 209 10.83 8.67 -2.84
CA PHE A 209 9.69 9.38 -3.44
C PHE A 209 10.18 10.60 -4.19
N CYS A 210 9.32 11.18 -5.03
CA CYS A 210 9.70 12.32 -5.81
C CYS A 210 9.64 13.62 -4.98
N PHE A 211 10.79 14.17 -4.60
CA PHE A 211 10.87 15.45 -3.88
C PHE A 211 10.33 16.67 -4.66
N ARG A 212 10.09 16.52 -5.98
CA ARG A 212 9.51 17.57 -6.83
C ARG A 212 7.98 17.55 -6.79
N CYS A 213 7.36 16.40 -7.01
CA CYS A 213 5.89 16.30 -7.14
C CYS A 213 5.21 15.64 -5.93
N GLY A 214 5.96 15.06 -5.00
CA GLY A 214 5.46 14.41 -3.79
C GLY A 214 4.90 13.01 -3.98
N LEU A 215 5.06 12.39 -5.16
CA LEU A 215 4.52 11.06 -5.45
C LEU A 215 5.48 9.95 -5.02
N LEU A 216 4.92 8.86 -4.45
CA LEU A 216 5.64 7.67 -3.96
C LEU A 216 6.10 6.70 -5.07
N ARG A 217 5.72 6.94 -6.32
CA ARG A 217 5.87 5.97 -7.42
C ARG A 217 7.17 6.08 -8.20
N HIS A 218 7.87 7.20 -8.06
CA HIS A 218 9.06 7.49 -8.84
C HIS A 218 9.97 8.43 -8.06
N THR A 219 11.23 8.45 -8.44
CA THR A 219 12.24 9.35 -7.87
C THR A 219 12.25 10.68 -8.61
N ILE A 220 12.92 11.70 -8.08
CA ILE A 220 13.09 12.96 -8.82
C ILE A 220 13.76 12.79 -10.19
N LYS A 221 14.58 11.74 -10.38
CA LYS A 221 15.28 11.46 -11.65
C LYS A 221 14.33 11.02 -12.75
N ASP A 222 13.25 10.36 -12.38
CA ASP A 222 12.24 9.81 -13.29
C ASP A 222 11.00 10.72 -13.38
N CYS A 223 11.08 11.93 -12.81
CA CYS A 223 9.96 12.86 -12.74
C CYS A 223 9.79 13.64 -14.04
N THR A 224 8.61 13.49 -14.66
CA THR A 224 8.22 14.20 -15.88
C THR A 224 7.62 15.59 -15.63
N ASP A 225 7.28 15.91 -14.37
CA ASP A 225 6.79 17.24 -14.02
C ASP A 225 7.91 18.27 -14.23
N LYS A 226 7.60 19.31 -15.01
CA LYS A 226 8.52 20.43 -15.21
C LYS A 226 8.73 21.15 -13.86
N PRO A 227 9.95 21.61 -13.54
CA PRO A 227 10.13 22.53 -12.42
C PRO A 227 9.18 23.70 -12.65
N LYS A 228 8.33 24.01 -11.66
CA LYS A 228 7.51 25.22 -11.74
C LYS A 228 8.49 26.38 -11.79
N ASN A 229 8.42 27.20 -12.84
CA ASN A 229 9.33 28.32 -13.07
C ASN A 229 9.33 29.27 -11.86
N LEU A 230 10.31 29.11 -10.96
CA LEU A 230 10.95 30.12 -10.13
C LEU A 230 12.38 29.58 -9.89
N GLY A 231 13.36 30.48 -9.85
CA GLY A 231 14.76 30.19 -10.20
C GLY A 231 15.45 29.10 -9.40
N THR A 232 16.10 28.18 -10.13
CA THR A 232 17.04 27.14 -9.67
C THR A 232 17.80 27.51 -8.40
N THR A 233 17.22 27.15 -7.26
CA THR A 233 17.90 27.07 -5.97
C THR A 233 17.37 25.84 -5.23
N LYS A 234 18.13 25.31 -4.25
CA LYS A 234 17.74 24.13 -3.45
C LYS A 234 16.39 24.30 -2.73
N GLU A 235 15.87 25.53 -2.67
CA GLU A 235 14.59 25.93 -2.06
C GLU A 235 13.35 25.52 -2.88
N ASP A 236 13.50 25.12 -4.15
CA ASP A 236 12.38 24.72 -5.02
C ASP A 236 11.89 23.28 -4.80
N LEU A 237 12.57 22.51 -3.94
CA LEU A 237 12.12 21.17 -3.57
C LEU A 237 11.03 21.29 -2.53
N LEU A 238 9.78 20.98 -2.93
CA LEU A 238 8.64 20.97 -2.02
C LEU A 238 8.91 20.10 -0.77
N PHE A 239 9.77 19.08 -0.86
CA PHE A 239 10.07 18.16 0.23
C PHE A 239 11.53 18.21 0.73
N GLY A 240 12.25 19.32 0.51
CA GLY A 240 13.63 19.48 0.97
C GLY A 240 13.75 19.50 2.50
N PHE A 241 14.64 18.66 3.04
CA PHE A 241 15.10 18.65 4.43
C PHE A 241 16.16 19.73 4.67
#